data_AF-A0A929PIM4-F1
#
_entry.id   AF-A0A929PIM4-F1
#
_cell.length_a   1.000
_cell.length_b   1.000
_cell.length_c   1.000
_cell.angle_alpha   90.00
_cell.angle_beta   90.00
_cell.angle_gamma   90.00
#
_symmetry.space_group_name_H-M   'P 1'
#
loop_
_entity.id
_entity.type
_entity.pdbx_description
1 polymer ?
#
loop_
_entity_poly.entity_id
_entity_poly.type
_entity_poly.pdbx_seq_one_letter_code
_entity_poly.pdbx_strand_id
1 'polypeptide(L)'
;MARNKTKDTSTSVDEQEAYGGDSIEAEYQGMDDFDVEEEFTPTPLIANGFYNAAVTEVRFNSEDKTIDWTFTLNENGGVMSDGETPIDGSAHTYRNWLPKPGDEEEMTKKGNQTKRQAKINMLHDFAEAMKIKMDNPKQILESIANSDWIGAAAQVKMEARTWDNRTFNNIARVSAA
;
A
#
# COMPACT_ATOMS: atom_id res chain seq x y z
N MET A 1 -4.45 -28.83 68.84
CA MET A 1 -4.59 -27.59 68.05
C MET A 1 -3.20 -27.19 67.58
N ALA A 2 -2.93 -27.39 66.29
CA ALA A 2 -1.67 -27.05 65.65
C ALA A 2 -1.72 -25.63 65.09
N ARG A 3 -0.61 -24.88 65.14
CA ARG A 3 -0.26 -23.91 64.10
C ARG A 3 1.26 -23.67 64.10
N ASN A 4 1.84 -24.09 62.98
CA ASN A 4 3.26 -24.06 62.64
C ASN A 4 3.77 -22.64 62.48
N LYS A 5 5.04 -22.46 62.84
CA LYS A 5 5.87 -21.29 62.57
C LYS A 5 6.21 -21.23 61.07
N THR A 6 5.94 -20.08 60.47
CA THR A 6 6.35 -19.70 59.11
C THR A 6 7.87 -19.55 59.07
N LYS A 7 8.53 -20.26 58.16
CA LYS A 7 9.96 -20.19 57.91
C LYS A 7 10.14 -19.48 56.57
N ASP A 8 10.66 -18.25 56.62
CA ASP A 8 11.14 -17.52 55.45
C ASP A 8 12.15 -18.39 54.71
N THR A 9 11.83 -18.70 53.45
CA THR A 9 12.74 -19.34 52.52
C THR A 9 12.83 -18.41 51.33
N SER A 10 13.86 -17.56 51.32
CA SER A 10 14.28 -16.81 50.15
C SER A 10 14.77 -17.82 49.11
N THR A 11 13.96 -18.09 48.10
CA THR A 11 14.39 -18.81 46.92
C THR A 11 14.98 -17.78 45.96
N SER A 12 16.31 -17.76 45.87
CA SER A 12 17.03 -17.13 44.77
C SER A 12 16.62 -17.83 43.47
N VAL A 13 16.11 -17.06 42.52
CA VAL A 13 15.86 -17.52 41.16
C VAL A 13 17.19 -17.44 40.43
N ASP A 14 17.86 -18.58 40.29
CA ASP A 14 19.01 -18.74 39.39
C ASP A 14 18.49 -18.68 37.95
N GLU A 15 18.45 -17.48 37.37
CA GLU A 15 18.32 -17.30 35.92
C GLU A 15 19.68 -17.57 35.27
N GLN A 16 19.89 -18.83 34.89
CA GLN A 16 20.91 -19.20 33.92
C GLN A 16 20.26 -20.08 32.84
N GLU A 17 19.38 -19.46 32.04
CA GLU A 17 19.08 -20.00 30.71
C GLU A 17 20.21 -19.60 29.77
N ALA A 18 21.06 -20.59 29.49
CA ALA A 18 22.09 -20.55 28.49
C ALA A 18 21.46 -20.41 27.09
N TYR A 19 21.39 -19.17 26.58
CA TYR A 19 21.37 -18.97 25.14
C TYR A 19 22.74 -19.40 24.60
N GLY A 20 22.73 -20.37 23.70
CA GLY A 20 23.92 -20.91 23.03
C GLY A 20 24.75 -19.78 22.42
N GLY A 21 25.87 -19.49 23.06
CA GLY A 21 26.89 -18.57 22.60
C GLY A 21 27.79 -19.24 21.57
N ASP A 22 27.25 -19.46 20.38
CA ASP A 22 28.05 -19.72 19.19
C ASP A 22 27.38 -19.05 17.99
N SER A 23 28.11 -18.12 17.36
CA SER A 23 27.95 -17.57 16.00
C SER A 23 27.10 -16.31 15.69
N ILE A 24 26.73 -15.45 16.65
CA ILE A 24 26.22 -14.11 16.26
C ILE A 24 27.35 -13.20 15.75
N GLU A 25 28.56 -13.30 16.31
CA GLU A 25 29.69 -12.41 15.97
C GLU A 25 30.26 -12.62 14.54
N ALA A 26 30.00 -13.76 13.90
CA ALA A 26 30.53 -14.06 12.57
C ALA A 26 29.65 -13.51 11.41
N GLU A 27 28.37 -13.21 11.67
CA GLU A 27 27.42 -12.72 10.65
C GLU A 27 27.33 -11.19 10.55
N TYR A 28 27.96 -10.44 11.46
CA TYR A 28 27.91 -8.96 11.50
C TYR A 28 29.08 -8.27 10.77
N GLN A 29 29.93 -8.99 10.03
CA GLN A 29 30.95 -8.34 9.18
C GLN A 29 30.28 -7.60 8.01
N GLY A 30 29.98 -6.32 8.21
CA GLY A 30 29.37 -5.43 7.21
C GLY A 30 28.11 -4.69 7.67
N MET A 31 27.67 -4.85 8.92
CA MET A 31 26.53 -4.11 9.50
C MET A 31 26.96 -2.91 10.39
N ASP A 32 28.24 -2.57 10.44
CA ASP A 32 28.80 -1.55 11.34
C ASP A 32 28.75 -0.10 10.80
N ASP A 33 28.18 0.13 9.61
CA ASP A 33 28.32 1.42 8.89
C ASP A 33 26.97 2.09 8.54
N PHE A 34 25.91 1.82 9.30
CA PHE A 34 24.67 2.61 9.17
C PHE A 34 24.23 3.18 10.51
N ASP A 35 24.03 4.49 10.56
CA ASP A 35 23.37 5.16 11.68
C ASP A 35 21.97 5.61 11.25
N VAL A 36 20.95 4.90 11.75
CA VAL A 36 19.56 5.14 11.36
C VAL A 36 19.11 6.56 11.72
N GLU A 37 19.52 7.11 12.86
CA GLU A 37 19.06 8.43 13.28
C GLU A 37 19.76 9.55 12.49
N GLU A 38 21.03 9.37 12.15
CA GLU A 38 21.78 10.34 11.34
C GLU A 38 21.41 10.27 9.85
N GLU A 39 21.14 9.07 9.32
CA GLU A 39 20.85 8.86 7.89
C GLU A 39 19.36 8.88 7.55
N PHE A 40 18.46 8.91 8.54
CA PHE A 40 17.02 8.93 8.30
C PHE A 40 16.60 10.18 7.53
N THR A 41 16.06 9.97 6.33
CA THR A 41 15.40 11.00 5.54
C THR A 41 13.90 10.68 5.44
N PRO A 42 13.01 11.61 5.86
CA PRO A 42 11.58 11.41 5.71
C PRO A 42 11.21 11.23 4.23
N THR A 43 10.25 10.35 3.95
CA THR A 43 9.73 10.17 2.59
C THR A 43 9.16 11.50 2.06
N PRO A 44 9.69 12.05 0.96
CA PRO A 44 9.18 13.28 0.39
C PRO A 44 7.73 13.12 -0.07
N LEU A 45 6.94 14.19 0.07
CA LEU A 45 5.53 14.19 -0.27
C LEU A 45 5.22 15.14 -1.42
N ILE A 46 4.33 14.70 -2.29
CA ILE A 46 3.73 15.51 -3.35
C ILE A 46 2.57 16.30 -2.76
N ALA A 47 2.45 17.58 -3.16
CA ALA A 47 1.34 18.43 -2.75
C ALA A 47 -0.02 17.88 -3.25
N ASN A 48 -1.09 18.22 -2.54
CA ASN A 48 -2.43 17.84 -2.96
C ASN A 48 -2.81 18.58 -4.26
N GLY A 49 -3.23 17.86 -5.29
CA GLY A 49 -3.50 18.48 -6.59
C GLY A 49 -3.89 17.47 -7.65
N PHE A 50 -4.13 17.99 -8.86
CA PHE A 50 -4.31 17.17 -10.05
C PHE A 50 -3.03 17.17 -10.85
N TYR A 51 -2.56 15.99 -11.22
CA TYR A 51 -1.29 15.77 -11.88
C TYR A 51 -1.51 14.95 -13.16
N ASN A 52 -0.79 15.32 -14.20
CA ASN A 52 -0.68 14.55 -15.44
C ASN A 52 0.13 13.28 -15.15
N ALA A 53 -0.34 12.16 -15.67
CA ALA A 53 0.30 10.87 -15.51
C ALA A 53 0.04 9.99 -16.74
N ALA A 54 0.84 8.93 -16.87
CA ALA A 54 0.56 7.83 -17.79
C ALA A 54 0.48 6.51 -17.02
N VAL A 55 -0.37 5.60 -17.49
CA VAL A 55 -0.39 4.21 -17.00
C VAL A 55 0.90 3.53 -17.41
N THR A 56 1.71 3.07 -16.47
CA THR A 56 2.99 2.39 -16.74
C THR A 56 2.97 0.91 -16.42
N GLU A 57 2.07 0.48 -15.54
CA GLU A 57 1.86 -0.93 -15.21
C GLU A 57 0.39 -1.17 -14.88
N VAL A 58 -0.14 -2.33 -15.30
CA VAL A 58 -1.43 -2.83 -14.81
C VAL A 58 -1.26 -4.30 -14.45
N ARG A 59 -1.61 -4.67 -13.22
CA ARG A 59 -1.44 -6.03 -12.72
C ARG A 59 -2.67 -6.53 -12.01
N PHE A 60 -3.04 -7.78 -12.26
CA PHE A 60 -4.03 -8.47 -11.44
C PHE A 60 -3.36 -9.06 -10.20
N ASN A 61 -3.78 -8.61 -9.01
CA ASN A 61 -3.37 -9.19 -7.74
C ASN A 61 -4.42 -10.21 -7.29
N SER A 62 -4.05 -11.49 -7.36
CA SER A 62 -4.94 -12.61 -7.07
C SER A 62 -5.20 -12.83 -5.58
N GLU A 63 -4.32 -12.36 -4.70
CA GLU A 63 -4.46 -12.48 -3.25
C GLU A 63 -5.52 -11.48 -2.76
N ASP A 64 -5.32 -10.21 -3.10
CA ASP A 64 -6.23 -9.14 -2.70
C ASP A 64 -7.49 -9.07 -3.57
N LYS A 65 -7.51 -9.77 -4.71
CA LYS A 65 -8.51 -9.62 -5.78
C LYS A 65 -8.64 -8.16 -6.19
N THR A 66 -7.52 -7.55 -6.58
CA THR A 66 -7.47 -6.18 -7.08
C THR A 66 -6.86 -6.12 -8.48
N ILE A 67 -7.17 -5.06 -9.19
CA ILE A 67 -6.39 -4.61 -10.34
C ILE A 67 -5.58 -3.41 -9.85
N ASP A 68 -4.27 -3.59 -9.83
CA ASP A 68 -3.31 -2.58 -9.40
C ASP A 68 -2.84 -1.82 -10.64
N TRP A 69 -3.11 -0.52 -10.66
CA TRP A 69 -2.73 0.40 -11.73
C TRP A 69 -1.59 1.28 -11.24
N THR A 70 -0.44 1.22 -11.88
CA THR A 70 0.66 2.14 -11.61
C THR A 70 0.58 3.31 -12.59
N PHE A 71 0.47 4.50 -12.03
CA PHE A 71 0.53 5.76 -12.76
C PHE A 71 1.87 6.43 -12.48
N THR A 72 2.60 6.77 -13.52
CA THR A 72 3.83 7.56 -13.42
C THR A 72 3.53 9.00 -13.80
N LEU A 73 3.84 9.93 -12.91
CA LEU A 73 3.62 11.35 -13.14
C LEU A 73 4.57 11.88 -14.21
N ASN A 74 4.07 12.70 -15.11
CA ASN A 74 4.86 13.30 -16.18
C ASN A 74 4.31 14.68 -16.55
N GLU A 75 5.20 15.60 -16.95
CA GLU A 75 4.83 16.94 -17.42
C GLU A 75 4.12 17.81 -16.37
N ASN A 76 4.45 17.65 -15.08
CA ASN A 76 3.95 18.49 -13.99
C ASN A 76 4.98 19.53 -13.53
N GLY A 77 6.27 19.20 -13.67
CA GLY A 77 7.37 19.99 -13.10
C GLY A 77 7.34 20.03 -11.58
N GLY A 78 8.18 20.90 -11.01
CA GLY A 78 8.27 21.09 -9.56
C GLY A 78 8.99 19.96 -8.82
N VAL A 79 9.06 20.11 -7.51
CA VAL A 79 9.73 19.21 -6.57
C VAL A 79 8.79 18.86 -5.42
N MET A 80 9.07 17.75 -4.74
CA MET A 80 8.36 17.28 -3.56
C MET A 80 8.68 18.16 -2.34
N SER A 81 8.13 17.79 -1.18
CA SER A 81 8.23 18.57 0.06
C SER A 81 9.67 18.79 0.59
N ASP A 82 10.64 18.03 0.11
CA ASP A 82 12.06 18.18 0.45
C ASP A 82 12.76 19.30 -0.33
N GLY A 83 12.13 19.83 -1.38
CA GLY A 83 12.68 20.89 -2.21
C GLY A 83 13.67 20.42 -3.29
N GLU A 84 13.93 19.11 -3.39
CA GLU A 84 14.96 18.56 -4.28
C GLU A 84 14.43 17.41 -5.15
N THR A 85 13.58 16.53 -4.61
CA THR A 85 13.08 15.36 -5.35
C THR A 85 12.06 15.79 -6.41
N PRO A 86 12.25 15.49 -7.70
CA PRO A 86 11.27 15.84 -8.73
C PRO A 86 9.93 15.14 -8.55
N ILE A 87 8.83 15.83 -8.87
CA ILE A 87 7.49 15.20 -8.90
C ILE A 87 7.37 14.25 -10.09
N ASP A 88 7.87 14.66 -11.25
CA ASP A 88 7.81 13.85 -12.46
C ASP A 88 8.72 12.62 -12.35
N GLY A 89 8.23 11.49 -12.86
CA GLY A 89 8.86 10.18 -12.72
C GLY A 89 8.42 9.41 -11.47
N SER A 90 7.73 10.04 -10.52
CA SER A 90 7.18 9.32 -9.37
C SER A 90 6.06 8.37 -9.81
N ALA A 91 6.06 7.15 -9.26
CA ALA A 91 5.10 6.12 -9.58
C ALA A 91 4.18 5.86 -8.38
N HIS A 92 2.87 5.86 -8.63
CA HIS A 92 1.87 5.67 -7.58
C HIS A 92 0.83 4.64 -8.02
N THR A 93 0.46 3.75 -7.09
CA THR A 93 -0.49 2.67 -7.36
C THR A 93 -1.90 3.05 -6.92
N TYR A 94 -2.85 2.92 -7.84
CA TYR A 94 -4.28 2.94 -7.58
C TYR A 94 -4.83 1.51 -7.66
N ARG A 95 -5.65 1.10 -6.69
CA ARG A 95 -6.20 -0.27 -6.64
C ARG A 95 -7.70 -0.27 -6.89
N ASN A 96 -8.14 -0.93 -7.95
CA ASN A 96 -9.55 -1.28 -8.14
C ASN A 96 -9.84 -2.63 -7.48
N TRP A 97 -10.74 -2.62 -6.50
CA TRP A 97 -11.15 -3.85 -5.81
C TRP A 97 -12.19 -4.62 -6.61
N LEU A 98 -11.93 -5.91 -6.83
CA LEU A 98 -12.87 -6.81 -7.49
C LEU A 98 -13.76 -7.54 -6.46
N PRO A 99 -14.99 -7.92 -6.84
CA PRO A 99 -15.84 -8.77 -6.02
C PRO A 99 -15.15 -10.08 -5.64
N LYS A 100 -15.23 -10.44 -4.36
CA LYS A 100 -14.77 -11.71 -3.81
C LYS A 100 -15.99 -12.62 -3.56
N PRO A 101 -15.82 -13.96 -3.54
CA PRO A 101 -16.85 -14.86 -3.02
C PRO A 101 -17.29 -14.43 -1.61
N GLY A 102 -18.60 -14.37 -1.36
CA GLY A 102 -19.19 -13.90 -0.09
C GLY A 102 -19.57 -12.41 -0.05
N ASP A 103 -19.03 -11.57 -0.95
CA ASP A 103 -19.42 -10.14 -1.03
C ASP A 103 -20.88 -9.93 -1.47
N GLU A 104 -21.54 -10.98 -1.95
CA GLU A 104 -22.94 -11.00 -2.39
C GLU A 104 -23.91 -10.92 -1.21
N GLU A 105 -23.51 -11.49 -0.07
CA GLU A 105 -24.34 -11.61 1.12
C GLU A 105 -24.01 -10.52 2.14
N GLU A 106 -22.80 -9.96 2.06
CA GLU A 106 -22.34 -8.93 2.98
C GLU A 106 -22.75 -7.53 2.53
N MET A 107 -23.35 -6.78 3.45
CA MET A 107 -23.69 -5.38 3.24
C MET A 107 -22.46 -4.49 3.43
N THR A 108 -22.42 -3.37 2.70
CA THR A 108 -21.45 -2.30 2.96
C THR A 108 -21.63 -1.73 4.36
N LYS A 109 -20.60 -1.06 4.92
CA LYS A 109 -20.68 -0.41 6.25
C LYS A 109 -21.87 0.54 6.39
N LYS A 110 -22.34 1.13 5.29
CA LYS A 110 -23.51 2.03 5.26
C LYS A 110 -24.85 1.28 5.13
N GLY A 111 -24.85 0.00 4.77
CA GLY A 111 -26.05 -0.82 4.67
C GLY A 111 -26.95 -0.56 3.45
N ASN A 112 -26.52 0.24 2.46
CA ASN A 112 -27.37 0.61 1.33
C ASN A 112 -27.31 -0.37 0.15
N GLN A 113 -26.22 -1.14 0.08
CA GLN A 113 -25.96 -2.10 -1.00
C GLN A 113 -24.99 -3.17 -0.52
N THR A 114 -24.94 -4.30 -1.22
CA THR A 114 -23.97 -5.38 -0.98
C THR A 114 -22.56 -4.93 -1.34
N LYS A 115 -21.54 -5.53 -0.73
CA LYS A 115 -20.13 -5.25 -1.04
C LYS A 115 -19.83 -5.53 -2.51
N ARG A 116 -20.44 -6.57 -3.09
CA ARG A 116 -20.30 -6.90 -4.51
C ARG A 116 -20.80 -5.75 -5.38
N GLN A 117 -22.01 -5.26 -5.12
CA GLN A 117 -22.58 -4.18 -5.92
C GLN A 117 -21.73 -2.90 -5.80
N ALA A 118 -21.24 -2.60 -4.61
CA ALA A 118 -20.36 -1.45 -4.40
C ALA A 118 -19.08 -1.52 -5.25
N LYS A 119 -18.44 -2.69 -5.31
CA LYS A 119 -17.23 -2.90 -6.10
C LYS A 119 -17.49 -2.85 -7.61
N ILE A 120 -18.62 -3.39 -8.06
CA ILE A 120 -19.05 -3.29 -9.48
C ILE A 120 -19.27 -1.83 -9.85
N ASN A 121 -19.96 -1.05 -9.01
CA ASN A 121 -20.15 0.39 -9.25
C ASN A 121 -18.81 1.13 -9.31
N MET A 122 -17.89 0.85 -8.39
CA MET A 122 -16.56 1.46 -8.41
C MET A 122 -15.77 1.11 -9.67
N LEU A 123 -15.88 -0.13 -10.16
CA LEU A 123 -15.23 -0.56 -11.40
C LEU A 123 -15.84 0.16 -12.62
N HIS A 124 -17.16 0.28 -12.65
CA HIS A 124 -17.89 1.00 -13.69
C HIS A 124 -17.48 2.49 -13.73
N ASP A 125 -17.51 3.16 -12.58
CA ASP A 125 -17.15 4.58 -12.46
C ASP A 125 -15.69 4.83 -12.90
N PHE A 126 -14.79 3.91 -12.57
CA PHE A 126 -13.40 3.97 -13.02
C PHE A 126 -13.29 3.78 -14.53
N ALA A 127 -13.98 2.78 -15.10
CA ALA A 127 -13.98 2.52 -16.53
C ALA A 127 -14.53 3.70 -17.34
N GLU A 128 -15.60 4.35 -16.85
CA GLU A 128 -16.14 5.58 -17.45
C GLU A 128 -15.16 6.74 -17.32
N ALA A 129 -14.56 6.95 -16.14
CA ALA A 129 -13.61 8.03 -15.92
C ALA A 129 -12.37 7.91 -16.81
N MET A 130 -11.87 6.68 -17.01
CA MET A 130 -10.72 6.37 -17.86
C MET A 130 -11.11 6.16 -19.34
N LYS A 131 -12.40 6.14 -19.67
CA LYS A 131 -12.94 5.86 -21.02
C LYS A 131 -12.42 4.53 -21.60
N ILE A 132 -12.30 3.52 -20.76
CA ILE A 132 -11.87 2.16 -21.14
C ILE A 132 -13.02 1.16 -20.95
N LYS A 133 -12.91 -0.01 -21.60
CA LYS A 133 -13.89 -1.10 -21.45
C LYS A 133 -13.43 -2.10 -20.40
N MET A 134 -14.30 -2.41 -19.44
CA MET A 134 -14.04 -3.37 -18.36
C MET A 134 -15.29 -4.23 -18.09
N ASP A 135 -15.90 -4.77 -19.15
CA ASP A 135 -17.26 -5.34 -19.07
C ASP A 135 -17.30 -6.70 -18.34
N ASN A 136 -16.24 -7.51 -18.47
CA ASN A 136 -16.16 -8.81 -17.80
C ASN A 136 -14.73 -9.19 -17.38
N PRO A 137 -14.59 -10.08 -16.38
CA PRO A 137 -13.28 -10.46 -15.86
C PRO A 137 -12.34 -11.06 -16.91
N LYS A 138 -12.87 -11.80 -17.88
CA LYS A 138 -12.06 -12.44 -18.93
C LYS A 138 -11.42 -11.40 -19.84
N GLN A 139 -12.20 -10.43 -20.31
CA GLN A 139 -11.71 -9.32 -21.11
C GLN A 139 -10.69 -8.47 -20.35
N ILE A 140 -10.93 -8.22 -19.07
CA ILE A 140 -9.98 -7.49 -18.21
C ILE A 140 -8.63 -8.20 -18.19
N LEU A 141 -8.62 -9.52 -17.96
CA LEU A 141 -7.38 -10.31 -17.92
C LEU A 141 -6.69 -10.38 -19.28
N GLU A 142 -7.46 -10.52 -20.37
CA GLU A 142 -6.94 -10.48 -21.73
C GLU A 142 -6.29 -9.11 -22.04
N SER A 143 -6.94 -8.00 -21.67
CA SER A 143 -6.41 -6.66 -21.87
C SER A 143 -5.16 -6.38 -21.03
N ILE A 144 -5.10 -6.92 -19.81
CA ILE A 144 -3.87 -6.86 -19.00
C ILE A 144 -2.74 -7.65 -19.68
N ALA A 145 -3.02 -8.87 -20.16
CA ALA A 145 -2.01 -9.70 -20.82
C ALA A 145 -1.49 -9.07 -22.13
N ASN A 146 -2.37 -8.36 -22.86
CA ASN A 146 -2.03 -7.65 -24.09
C ASN A 146 -1.42 -6.27 -23.85
N SER A 147 -1.37 -5.80 -22.59
CA SER A 147 -0.90 -4.45 -22.23
C SER A 147 -1.71 -3.32 -22.89
N ASP A 148 -3.00 -3.53 -23.15
CA ASP A 148 -3.86 -2.60 -23.92
C ASP A 148 -3.96 -1.19 -23.30
N TRP A 149 -3.75 -1.09 -21.99
CA TRP A 149 -3.93 0.15 -21.23
C TRP A 149 -2.61 0.84 -20.87
N ILE A 150 -1.47 0.20 -21.10
CA ILE A 150 -0.16 0.81 -20.82
C ILE A 150 0.06 1.97 -21.80
N GLY A 151 0.52 3.11 -21.29
CA GLY A 151 0.71 4.35 -22.03
C GLY A 151 -0.54 5.22 -22.12
N ALA A 152 -1.69 4.80 -21.59
CA ALA A 152 -2.87 5.64 -21.53
C ALA A 152 -2.61 6.88 -20.66
N ALA A 153 -2.85 8.07 -21.24
CA ALA A 153 -2.73 9.33 -20.52
C ALA A 153 -3.89 9.52 -19.54
N ALA A 154 -3.57 9.95 -18.33
CA ALA A 154 -4.51 10.14 -17.24
C ALA A 154 -4.19 11.41 -16.47
N GLN A 155 -5.20 11.94 -15.80
CA GLN A 155 -5.05 12.92 -14.74
C GLN A 155 -5.38 12.25 -13.40
N VAL A 156 -4.43 12.27 -12.47
CA VAL A 156 -4.57 11.69 -11.14
C VAL A 156 -4.67 12.79 -10.10
N LYS A 157 -5.61 12.64 -9.16
CA LYS A 157 -5.70 13.51 -7.99
C LYS A 157 -4.85 12.92 -6.86
N MET A 158 -3.73 13.58 -6.58
CA MET A 158 -2.86 13.21 -5.46
C MET A 158 -3.38 13.80 -4.16
N GLU A 159 -3.31 13.01 -3.09
CA GLU A 159 -3.59 13.46 -1.73
C GLU A 159 -2.56 12.89 -0.74
N ALA A 160 -2.20 13.68 0.28
CA ALA A 160 -1.49 13.19 1.45
C ALA A 160 -2.48 12.51 2.40
N ARG A 161 -2.21 11.26 2.76
CA ARG A 161 -3.00 10.49 3.72
C ARG A 161 -2.12 10.08 4.90
N THR A 162 -2.66 10.22 6.10
CA THR A 162 -2.02 9.74 7.31
C THR A 162 -2.67 8.43 7.77
N TRP A 163 -1.85 7.41 7.99
CA TRP A 163 -2.25 6.14 8.61
C TRP A 163 -1.15 5.70 9.55
N ASP A 164 -1.52 5.30 10.77
CA ASP A 164 -0.57 4.79 11.77
C ASP A 164 0.66 5.71 11.97
N ASN A 165 0.39 7.01 12.20
CA ASN A 165 1.40 8.09 12.34
C ASN A 165 2.35 8.28 11.16
N ARG A 166 2.10 7.65 10.01
CA ARG A 166 2.87 7.84 8.77
C ARG A 166 2.02 8.57 7.75
N THR A 167 2.60 9.59 7.12
CA THR A 167 1.96 10.31 6.01
C THR A 167 2.58 9.88 4.70
N PHE A 168 1.75 9.56 3.71
CA PHE A 168 2.17 9.11 2.39
C PHE A 168 1.24 9.67 1.31
N ASN A 169 1.71 9.68 0.07
CA ASN A 169 0.89 10.06 -1.07
C ASN A 169 -0.03 8.90 -1.51
N ASN A 170 -1.29 9.24 -1.76
CA ASN A 170 -2.32 8.35 -2.27
C ASN A 170 -2.97 8.96 -3.52
N ILE A 171 -3.46 8.11 -4.42
CA ILE A 171 -4.31 8.53 -5.54
C ILE A 171 -5.77 8.53 -5.05
N ALA A 172 -6.37 9.70 -4.96
CA ALA A 172 -7.76 9.88 -4.53
C ALA A 172 -8.75 9.61 -5.66
N ARG A 173 -8.39 10.01 -6.89
CA ARG A 173 -9.23 9.92 -8.09
C ARG A 173 -8.37 9.82 -9.33
N VAL A 174 -8.89 9.16 -10.35
CA VAL A 174 -8.29 9.06 -11.69
C VAL A 174 -9.35 9.47 -12.72
N SER A 175 -8.92 10.12 -13.80
CA SER A 175 -9.70 10.34 -15.01
C SER A 175 -8.78 10.31 -16.23
N ALA A 176 -9.32 10.02 -17.42
CA ALA A 176 -8.59 10.21 -18.66
C ALA A 176 -8.16 11.68 -18.82
N ALA A 177 -6.96 11.90 -19.35
CA ALA A 177 -6.45 13.22 -19.69
C ALA A 177 -7.22 13.84 -20.89
#